data_AF-A0A956TZD9-F1
#
_entry.id   AF-A0A956TZD9-F1
#
_cell.length_a   1.000
_cell.length_b   1.000
_cell.length_c   1.000
_cell.angle_alpha   90.00
_cell.angle_beta   90.00
_cell.angle_gamma   90.00
#
_symmetry.space_group_name_H-M   'P 1'
#
loop_
_entity.id
_entity.type
_entity.pdbx_description
1 polymer ?
#
loop_
_entity_poly.entity_id
_entity_poly.type
_entity_poly.pdbx_seq_one_letter_code
_entity_poly.pdbx_strand_id
1 'polypeptide(L)'
;FKDLPFLLGPTWPARGLFSGNYVDRLLGEIVGIENIEDLGKPFAAVAVDVNRAETVTFTSGSLRTAVHASMAIPGLFTPVPHGDTLLVDGGVLEPVPVKVLKTLGADIIVAVDLLSNFSEDCVMADFSLVDIVQRSSIIAQRRLTEYSFMECPPDVVVSPCLLGVKVLDFHRGRSIIEVGRAAAQSAVPELKRLIYEFDKQGAGRPA
;
A
#
# COMPACT_ATOMS: atom_id res chain seq x y z
N PHE A 1 -8.81 -23.94 29.27
CA PHE A 1 -7.75 -24.31 28.32
C PHE A 1 -6.58 -23.38 28.56
N LYS A 2 -5.56 -23.90 29.26
CA LYS A 2 -4.37 -23.15 29.69
C LYS A 2 -3.43 -22.99 28.50
N ASP A 3 -3.22 -21.74 28.13
CA ASP A 3 -2.02 -21.15 27.51
C ASP A 3 -1.23 -22.05 26.54
N LEU A 4 -1.66 -21.99 25.27
CA LEU A 4 -0.94 -22.41 24.06
C LEU A 4 0.57 -22.00 23.99
N PRO A 5 1.03 -20.84 24.53
CA PRO A 5 2.44 -20.46 24.44
C PRO A 5 3.44 -21.38 25.18
N PHE A 6 3.01 -22.26 26.08
CA PHE A 6 3.91 -23.21 26.75
C PHE A 6 4.21 -24.46 25.90
N LEU A 7 3.35 -24.80 24.92
CA LEU A 7 3.49 -25.98 24.06
C LEU A 7 4.41 -25.76 22.85
N LEU A 8 4.63 -24.51 22.44
CA LEU A 8 5.31 -24.16 21.18
C LEU A 8 6.73 -23.61 21.36
N GLY A 9 7.15 -23.31 22.61
CA GLY A 9 8.43 -22.64 22.89
C GLY A 9 8.38 -21.15 22.50
N PRO A 10 8.80 -20.22 23.37
CA PRO A 10 8.67 -18.79 23.08
C PRO A 10 9.69 -18.32 22.04
N THR A 11 9.25 -17.47 21.11
CA THR A 11 10.13 -16.61 20.31
C THR A 11 9.63 -15.16 20.35
N TRP A 12 10.54 -14.26 20.76
CA TRP A 12 10.38 -12.79 20.75
C TRP A 12 10.84 -12.28 19.37
N PRO A 13 10.13 -11.33 18.70
CA PRO A 13 9.90 -9.98 19.20
C PRO A 13 8.43 -9.57 19.35
N ALA A 14 8.10 -8.91 20.46
CA ALA A 14 6.72 -8.64 20.86
C ALA A 14 5.97 -7.56 20.04
N ARG A 15 6.65 -6.76 19.19
CA ARG A 15 6.04 -5.55 18.56
C ARG A 15 6.56 -5.16 17.16
N GLY A 16 7.28 -6.03 16.44
CA GLY A 16 7.86 -5.74 15.11
C GLY A 16 9.40 -5.72 15.09
N LEU A 17 10.00 -5.82 13.89
CA LEU A 17 11.46 -5.92 13.70
C LEU A 17 12.15 -4.56 13.57
N PHE A 18 11.44 -3.53 13.09
CA PHE A 18 11.95 -2.18 12.92
C PHE A 18 11.01 -1.16 13.58
N SER A 19 11.58 -0.21 14.32
CA SER A 19 10.83 0.97 14.80
C SER A 19 10.61 1.93 13.63
N GLY A 20 9.37 2.30 13.34
CA GLY A 20 9.03 3.26 12.27
C GLY A 20 9.57 4.69 12.48
N ASN A 21 10.23 4.96 13.62
CA ASN A 21 10.94 6.20 13.95
C ASN A 21 11.84 6.73 12.82
N TYR A 22 12.42 5.84 12.01
CA TYR A 22 13.24 6.25 10.86
C TYR A 22 12.42 6.95 9.79
N VAL A 23 11.21 6.47 9.51
CA VAL A 23 10.33 7.10 8.52
C VAL A 23 9.72 8.38 9.06
N ASP A 24 9.35 8.41 10.35
CA ASP A 24 8.90 9.66 10.99
C ASP A 24 9.95 10.76 10.86
N ARG A 25 11.24 10.40 11.03
CA ARG A 25 12.37 11.31 10.82
C ARG A 25 12.53 11.70 9.35
N LEU A 26 12.52 10.74 8.42
CA LEU A 26 12.64 11.02 6.99
C LEU A 26 11.52 11.93 6.48
N LEU A 27 10.28 11.70 6.90
CA LEU A 27 9.15 12.56 6.54
C LEU A 27 9.35 13.98 7.09
N GLY A 28 9.86 14.10 8.32
CA GLY A 28 10.21 15.38 8.90
C GLY A 28 11.33 16.13 8.16
N GLU A 29 12.39 15.41 7.77
CA GLU A 29 13.57 15.99 7.12
C GLU A 29 13.38 16.28 5.62
N ILE A 30 12.64 15.43 4.91
CA ILE A 30 12.54 15.48 3.43
C ILE A 30 11.28 16.22 2.98
N VAL A 31 10.14 15.99 3.62
CA VAL A 31 8.86 16.57 3.16
C VAL A 31 8.65 17.96 3.75
N GLY A 32 8.99 18.16 5.02
CA GLY A 32 8.84 19.47 5.70
C GLY A 32 7.39 19.95 5.84
N ILE A 33 6.41 19.08 5.56
CA ILE A 33 4.98 19.35 5.67
C ILE A 33 4.42 18.54 6.84
N GLU A 34 3.62 19.19 7.69
CA GLU A 34 3.10 18.57 8.91
C GLU A 34 1.76 17.87 8.68
N ASN A 35 0.84 18.52 7.95
CA ASN A 35 -0.52 18.00 7.77
C ASN A 35 -0.84 17.66 6.31
N ILE A 36 -1.79 16.75 6.11
CA ILE A 36 -2.23 16.29 4.79
C ILE A 36 -2.85 17.44 3.99
N GLU A 37 -3.64 18.29 4.65
CA GLU A 37 -4.32 19.44 4.04
C GLU A 37 -3.36 20.52 3.51
N ASP A 38 -2.10 20.50 3.96
CA ASP A 38 -1.06 21.43 3.51
C ASP A 38 -0.39 20.96 2.20
N LEU A 39 -0.75 19.78 1.68
CA LEU A 39 -0.22 19.25 0.42
C LEU A 39 -0.83 19.95 -0.80
N GLY A 40 -0.01 20.17 -1.84
CA GLY A 40 -0.46 20.79 -3.08
C GLY A 40 -1.39 19.94 -3.96
N LYS A 41 -1.63 18.68 -3.57
CA LYS A 41 -2.59 17.77 -4.22
C LYS A 41 -3.37 17.02 -3.14
N PRO A 42 -4.67 16.71 -3.37
CA PRO A 42 -5.42 15.83 -2.48
C PRO A 42 -4.68 14.51 -2.27
N PHE A 43 -4.64 14.06 -1.02
CA PHE A 43 -3.92 12.86 -0.62
C PHE A 43 -4.79 12.05 0.33
N ALA A 44 -4.72 10.74 0.18
CA ALA A 44 -5.32 9.79 1.10
C ALA A 44 -4.31 8.69 1.42
N ALA A 45 -4.17 8.38 2.71
CA ALA A 45 -3.45 7.18 3.17
C ALA A 45 -4.45 6.20 3.79
N VAL A 46 -4.27 4.91 3.51
CA VAL A 46 -5.17 3.86 4.00
C VAL A 46 -4.40 2.96 4.95
N ALA A 47 -4.95 2.75 6.13
CA ALA A 47 -4.47 1.82 7.15
C ALA A 47 -5.61 0.88 7.55
N VAL A 48 -5.31 -0.13 8.37
CA VAL A 48 -6.30 -1.08 8.90
C VAL A 48 -6.25 -1.08 10.42
N ASP A 49 -7.39 -0.91 11.08
CA ASP A 49 -7.53 -1.19 12.52
C ASP A 49 -7.60 -2.70 12.74
N VAL A 50 -6.56 -3.26 13.34
CA VAL A 50 -6.46 -4.71 13.57
C VAL A 50 -7.48 -5.23 14.58
N ASN A 51 -8.05 -4.37 15.42
CA ASN A 51 -9.02 -4.79 16.43
C ASN A 51 -10.43 -4.89 15.83
N ARG A 52 -10.75 -4.03 14.86
CA ARG A 52 -12.08 -3.92 14.24
C ARG A 52 -12.15 -4.60 12.87
N ALA A 53 -11.00 -4.87 12.24
CA ALA A 53 -10.91 -5.33 10.86
C ALA A 53 -11.56 -4.34 9.86
N GLU A 54 -11.38 -3.05 10.12
CA GLU A 54 -11.93 -1.95 9.32
C GLU A 54 -10.80 -1.09 8.76
N THR A 55 -11.04 -0.51 7.59
CA THR A 55 -10.11 0.44 6.98
C THR A 55 -10.24 1.82 7.63
N VAL A 56 -9.10 2.46 7.86
CA VAL A 56 -9.02 3.86 8.31
C VAL A 56 -8.40 4.66 7.18
N THR A 57 -9.16 5.61 6.63
CA THR A 57 -8.71 6.47 5.54
C THR A 57 -8.38 7.86 6.08
N PHE A 58 -7.11 8.24 5.99
CA PHE A 58 -6.63 9.56 6.37
C PHE A 58 -6.69 10.51 5.18
N THR A 59 -7.48 11.57 5.28
CA THR A 59 -7.54 12.67 4.29
C THR A 59 -7.21 14.04 4.88
N SER A 60 -6.93 14.11 6.19
CA SER A 60 -6.58 15.32 6.93
C SER A 60 -5.80 14.96 8.20
N GLY A 61 -5.17 15.95 8.83
CA GLY A 61 -4.37 15.78 10.05
C GLY A 61 -2.93 15.37 9.76
N SER A 62 -2.23 14.80 10.75
CA SER A 62 -0.80 14.56 10.66
C SER A 62 -0.42 13.63 9.51
N LEU A 63 0.33 14.17 8.55
CA LEU A 63 0.86 13.42 7.41
C LEU A 63 1.78 12.29 7.87
N ARG A 64 2.58 12.53 8.91
CA ARG A 64 3.50 11.53 9.47
C ARG A 64 2.75 10.34 10.02
N THR A 65 1.74 10.58 10.87
CA THR A 65 0.92 9.51 11.43
C THR A 65 0.20 8.71 10.34
N ALA A 66 -0.39 9.40 9.36
CA ALA A 66 -1.11 8.76 8.27
C ALA A 66 -0.20 7.86 7.42
N VAL A 67 0.96 8.36 6.98
CA VAL A 67 1.92 7.58 6.19
C VAL A 67 2.50 6.44 7.03
N HIS A 68 2.86 6.69 8.29
CA HIS A 68 3.43 5.66 9.16
C HIS A 68 2.43 4.52 9.42
N ALA A 69 1.18 4.84 9.75
CA ALA A 69 0.14 3.83 9.91
C ALA A 69 -0.07 3.02 8.62
N SER A 70 -0.11 3.71 7.47
CA SER A 70 -0.35 3.08 6.17
C SER A 70 0.77 2.15 5.69
N MET A 71 2.01 2.31 6.19
CA MET A 71 3.16 1.46 5.84
C MET A 71 3.58 0.49 6.98
N ALA A 72 2.80 0.39 8.05
CA ALA A 72 3.15 -0.40 9.24
C ALA A 72 2.92 -1.91 9.00
N ILE A 73 3.73 -2.49 8.11
CA ILE A 73 3.59 -3.88 7.64
C ILE A 73 3.70 -4.85 8.82
N PRO A 74 2.67 -5.69 9.08
CA PRO A 74 2.69 -6.65 10.17
C PRO A 74 3.92 -7.58 10.16
N GLY A 75 4.53 -7.76 11.32
CA GLY A 75 5.74 -8.57 11.50
C GLY A 75 7.04 -7.85 11.09
N LEU A 76 6.97 -6.76 10.34
CA LEU A 76 8.14 -5.99 9.91
C LEU A 76 8.24 -4.66 10.70
N PHE A 77 7.16 -3.89 10.77
CA PHE A 77 7.08 -2.63 11.48
C PHE A 77 6.14 -2.71 12.68
N THR A 78 6.34 -1.81 13.65
CA THR A 78 5.47 -1.71 14.82
C THR A 78 4.11 -1.11 14.45
N PRO A 79 2.99 -1.74 14.85
CA PRO A 79 1.66 -1.14 14.69
C PRO A 79 1.57 0.24 15.35
N VAL A 80 0.81 1.14 14.75
CA VAL A 80 0.71 2.55 15.15
C VAL A 80 -0.56 2.77 15.99
N PRO A 81 -0.45 3.08 17.29
CA PRO A 81 -1.61 3.48 18.09
C PRO A 81 -2.16 4.82 17.61
N HIS A 82 -3.49 4.91 17.42
CA HIS A 82 -4.14 6.15 17.02
C HIS A 82 -5.53 6.26 17.68
N GLY A 83 -5.66 7.10 18.71
CA GLY A 83 -6.87 7.16 19.52
C GLY A 83 -7.12 5.84 20.25
N ASP A 84 -8.28 5.22 20.01
CA ASP A 84 -8.67 3.89 20.52
C ASP A 84 -8.31 2.74 19.56
N THR A 85 -7.71 3.05 18.40
CA THR A 85 -7.37 2.08 17.36
C THR A 85 -5.91 1.65 17.41
N LEU A 86 -5.62 0.47 16.85
CA LEU A 86 -4.26 -0.01 16.61
C LEU A 86 -4.10 -0.29 15.12
N LEU A 87 -3.30 0.54 14.44
CA LEU A 87 -3.26 0.56 12.99
C LEU A 87 -2.07 -0.22 12.44
N VAL A 88 -2.30 -0.92 11.33
CA VAL A 88 -1.28 -1.55 10.50
C VAL A 88 -1.45 -1.13 9.04
N ASP A 89 -0.51 -1.58 8.21
CA ASP A 89 -0.48 -1.34 6.77
C ASP A 89 -1.83 -1.57 6.07
N GLY A 90 -2.18 -0.66 5.17
CA GLY A 90 -3.44 -0.68 4.42
C GLY A 90 -3.61 -1.91 3.55
N GLY A 91 -2.50 -2.49 3.10
CA GLY A 91 -2.48 -3.69 2.27
C GLY A 91 -3.05 -4.92 2.94
N VAL A 92 -3.31 -4.91 4.25
CA VAL A 92 -4.04 -6.01 4.91
C VAL A 92 -5.46 -6.17 4.36
N LEU A 93 -6.14 -5.08 4.00
CA LEU A 93 -7.52 -5.11 3.46
C LEU A 93 -7.66 -4.43 2.10
N GLU A 94 -6.88 -3.37 1.83
CA GLU A 94 -6.94 -2.57 0.60
C GLU A 94 -5.54 -2.41 -0.02
N PRO A 95 -4.95 -3.48 -0.61
CA PRO A 95 -3.63 -3.41 -1.25
C PRO A 95 -3.56 -2.41 -2.40
N VAL A 96 -4.66 -2.29 -3.15
CA VAL A 96 -4.84 -1.24 -4.16
C VAL A 96 -6.19 -0.56 -3.89
N PRO A 97 -6.20 0.62 -3.23
CA PRO A 97 -7.40 1.20 -2.63
C PRO A 97 -8.31 1.92 -3.64
N VAL A 98 -8.73 1.24 -4.71
CA VAL A 98 -9.60 1.80 -5.76
C VAL A 98 -10.96 2.23 -5.23
N LYS A 99 -11.50 1.49 -4.24
CA LYS A 99 -12.78 1.80 -3.59
C LYS A 99 -12.73 3.12 -2.83
N VAL A 100 -11.59 3.42 -2.21
CA VAL A 100 -11.37 4.68 -1.49
C VAL A 100 -11.40 5.85 -2.48
N LEU A 101 -10.69 5.76 -3.59
CA LEU A 101 -10.68 6.81 -4.62
C LEU A 101 -12.07 7.08 -5.20
N LYS A 102 -12.86 6.03 -5.43
CA LYS A 102 -14.25 6.17 -5.88
C LYS A 102 -15.13 6.88 -4.85
N THR A 103 -14.95 6.56 -3.56
CA THR A 103 -15.66 7.23 -2.46
C THR A 103 -15.25 8.69 -2.32
N LEU A 104 -13.99 9.01 -2.64
CA LEU A 104 -13.47 10.38 -2.69
C LEU A 104 -13.89 11.14 -3.97
N GLY A 105 -14.67 10.53 -4.86
CA GLY A 105 -15.24 11.19 -6.03
C GLY A 105 -14.31 11.29 -7.24
N ALA A 106 -13.32 10.39 -7.37
CA ALA A 106 -12.49 10.33 -8.56
C ALA A 106 -13.30 9.91 -9.79
N ASP A 107 -13.20 10.68 -10.89
CA ASP A 107 -13.83 10.36 -12.17
C ASP A 107 -13.04 9.32 -12.99
N ILE A 108 -11.72 9.41 -12.95
CA ILE A 108 -10.79 8.49 -13.62
C ILE A 108 -9.85 7.92 -12.57
N ILE A 109 -9.80 6.59 -12.47
CA ILE A 109 -9.00 5.84 -11.51
C ILE A 109 -7.86 5.13 -12.26
N VAL A 110 -6.63 5.53 -11.95
CA VAL A 110 -5.42 4.85 -12.40
C VAL A 110 -4.86 4.05 -11.24
N ALA A 111 -4.96 2.72 -11.33
CA ALA A 111 -4.41 1.81 -10.34
C ALA A 111 -2.97 1.45 -10.69
N VAL A 112 -2.11 1.37 -9.67
CA VAL A 112 -0.76 0.80 -9.80
C VAL A 112 -0.73 -0.48 -8.98
N ASP A 113 -0.68 -1.62 -9.66
CA ASP A 113 -0.67 -2.94 -9.01
C ASP A 113 0.75 -3.52 -9.06
N LEU A 114 1.38 -3.61 -7.88
CA LEU A 114 2.72 -4.15 -7.71
C LEU A 114 2.73 -5.67 -7.45
N LEU A 115 1.57 -6.27 -7.17
CA LEU A 115 1.43 -7.67 -6.74
C LEU A 115 1.11 -8.63 -7.89
N SER A 116 0.66 -8.12 -9.04
CA SER A 116 0.27 -8.92 -10.20
C SER A 116 1.41 -9.76 -10.81
N ASN A 117 2.66 -9.29 -10.68
CA ASN A 117 3.86 -9.88 -11.30
C ASN A 117 4.90 -10.40 -10.30
N PHE A 118 4.50 -10.74 -9.07
CA PHE A 118 5.42 -11.28 -8.07
C PHE A 118 5.92 -12.68 -8.48
N SER A 119 7.25 -12.91 -8.44
CA SER A 119 7.83 -14.19 -8.91
C SER A 119 7.63 -15.32 -7.90
N GLU A 120 7.38 -16.52 -8.44
CA GLU A 120 7.30 -17.80 -7.72
C GLU A 120 8.68 -18.45 -7.51
N ASP A 121 9.78 -17.67 -7.51
CA ASP A 121 11.13 -18.21 -7.37
C ASP A 121 11.38 -18.66 -5.92
N CYS A 122 10.84 -19.83 -5.60
CA CYS A 122 11.18 -20.61 -4.43
C CYS A 122 12.45 -21.39 -4.72
N VAL A 123 13.60 -20.81 -4.37
CA VAL A 123 14.73 -21.64 -3.97
C VAL A 123 14.30 -22.34 -2.69
N MET A 124 14.23 -23.68 -2.71
CA MET A 124 13.84 -24.54 -1.57
C MET A 124 14.83 -24.49 -0.38
N ALA A 125 15.80 -23.58 -0.39
CA ALA A 125 16.81 -23.42 0.64
C ALA A 125 16.76 -21.99 1.21
N ASP A 126 16.77 -21.89 2.55
CA ASP A 126 16.96 -20.69 3.37
C ASP A 126 15.84 -19.62 3.35
N PHE A 127 14.64 -19.97 3.82
CA PHE A 127 13.58 -18.99 4.14
C PHE A 127 13.50 -18.70 5.65
N SER A 128 13.27 -17.43 6.03
CA SER A 128 12.93 -17.04 7.40
C SER A 128 11.42 -17.12 7.65
N LEU A 129 11.00 -17.16 8.93
CA LEU A 129 9.57 -17.08 9.28
C LEU A 129 8.90 -15.80 8.74
N VAL A 130 9.66 -14.69 8.72
CA VAL A 130 9.21 -13.42 8.16
C VAL A 130 8.94 -13.56 6.67
N ASP A 131 9.82 -14.24 5.93
CA ASP A 131 9.63 -14.46 4.49
C ASP A 131 8.37 -15.27 4.20
N ILE A 132 8.08 -16.30 5.00
CA ILE A 132 6.86 -17.10 4.83
C ILE A 132 5.61 -16.26 5.07
N VAL A 133 5.58 -15.51 6.18
CA VAL A 133 4.43 -14.66 6.55
C VAL A 133 4.21 -13.56 5.52
N GLN A 134 5.28 -12.94 5.01
CA GLN A 134 5.19 -11.92 3.97
C GLN A 134 4.70 -12.52 2.64
N ARG A 135 5.22 -13.67 2.24
CA ARG A 135 4.76 -14.38 1.02
C ARG A 135 3.30 -14.78 1.12
N SER A 136 2.84 -15.31 2.26
CA SER A 136 1.43 -15.65 2.45
C SER A 136 0.53 -14.42 2.41
N SER A 137 0.98 -13.31 2.99
CA SER A 137 0.28 -12.02 2.90
C SER A 137 0.16 -11.56 1.45
N ILE A 138 1.24 -11.54 0.67
CA ILE A 138 1.21 -11.16 -0.76
C ILE A 138 0.21 -12.01 -1.56
N ILE A 139 0.15 -13.32 -1.33
CA ILE A 139 -0.81 -14.22 -2.00
C ILE A 139 -2.25 -13.81 -1.68
N ALA A 140 -2.55 -13.54 -0.41
CA ALA A 140 -3.89 -13.10 0.01
C ALA A 140 -4.24 -11.72 -0.57
N GLN A 141 -3.29 -10.78 -0.51
CA GLN A 141 -3.45 -9.43 -1.04
C GLN A 141 -3.73 -9.44 -2.55
N ARG A 142 -3.06 -10.29 -3.33
CA ARG A 142 -3.34 -10.43 -4.77
C ARG A 142 -4.80 -10.82 -5.03
N ARG A 143 -5.35 -11.76 -4.26
CA ARG A 143 -6.77 -12.15 -4.38
C ARG A 143 -7.70 -11.03 -3.96
N LEU A 144 -7.36 -10.29 -2.89
CA LEU A 144 -8.13 -9.12 -2.47
C LEU A 144 -8.14 -8.04 -3.56
N THR A 145 -7.01 -7.75 -4.20
CA THR A 145 -6.92 -6.81 -5.33
C THR A 145 -7.76 -7.29 -6.51
N GLU A 146 -7.68 -8.57 -6.88
CA GLU A 146 -8.51 -9.16 -7.94
C GLU A 146 -10.01 -8.96 -7.65
N TYR A 147 -10.48 -9.27 -6.44
CA TYR A 147 -11.88 -9.05 -6.05
C TYR A 147 -12.26 -7.57 -6.02
N SER A 148 -11.37 -6.71 -5.51
CA SER A 148 -11.59 -5.26 -5.48
C SER A 148 -11.76 -4.69 -6.90
N PHE A 149 -10.95 -5.14 -7.87
CA PHE A 149 -11.07 -4.73 -9.27
C PHE A 149 -12.31 -5.31 -9.95
N MET A 150 -12.80 -6.49 -9.56
CA MET A 150 -14.07 -7.01 -10.06
C MET A 150 -15.27 -6.18 -9.60
N GLU A 151 -15.26 -5.73 -8.34
CA GLU A 151 -16.33 -4.90 -7.77
C GLU A 151 -16.23 -3.43 -8.20
N CYS A 152 -15.01 -2.91 -8.29
CA CYS A 152 -14.70 -1.51 -8.58
C CYS A 152 -13.51 -1.44 -9.55
N PRO A 153 -13.75 -1.70 -10.85
CA PRO A 153 -12.68 -1.70 -11.84
C PRO A 153 -12.07 -0.31 -11.98
N PRO A 154 -10.73 -0.18 -11.91
CA PRO A 154 -10.04 1.04 -12.31
C PRO A 154 -10.08 1.19 -13.84
N ASP A 155 -9.97 2.43 -14.33
CA ASP A 155 -9.95 2.72 -15.77
C ASP A 155 -8.65 2.28 -16.44
N VAL A 156 -7.53 2.36 -15.71
CA VAL A 156 -6.21 1.90 -16.14
C VAL A 156 -5.51 1.17 -15.01
N VAL A 157 -4.89 0.03 -15.31
CA VAL A 157 -3.99 -0.67 -14.39
C VAL A 157 -2.58 -0.62 -14.94
N VAL A 158 -1.66 -0.04 -14.16
CA VAL A 158 -0.22 -0.04 -14.43
C VAL A 158 0.43 -1.11 -13.56
N SER A 159 0.95 -2.16 -14.20
CA SER A 159 1.60 -3.28 -13.51
C SER A 159 3.08 -3.39 -13.87
N PRO A 160 4.00 -2.77 -13.09
CA PRO A 160 5.42 -2.95 -13.29
C PRO A 160 5.85 -4.41 -13.05
N CYS A 161 6.86 -4.87 -13.80
CA CYS A 161 7.41 -6.21 -13.66
C CYS A 161 8.51 -6.23 -12.60
N LEU A 162 8.16 -6.63 -11.37
CA LEU A 162 9.06 -6.64 -10.21
C LEU A 162 9.59 -8.04 -9.87
N LEU A 163 9.79 -8.91 -10.88
CA LEU A 163 10.29 -10.26 -10.69
C LEU A 163 11.61 -10.24 -9.88
N GLY A 164 11.65 -11.06 -8.81
CA GLY A 164 12.81 -11.18 -7.93
C GLY A 164 13.12 -9.94 -7.08
N VAL A 165 12.22 -8.96 -6.94
CA VAL A 165 12.36 -7.82 -6.01
C VAL A 165 11.68 -8.15 -4.69
N LYS A 166 12.41 -8.01 -3.57
CA LYS A 166 11.88 -8.20 -2.21
C LYS A 166 11.50 -6.87 -1.57
N VAL A 167 10.61 -6.92 -0.58
CA VAL A 167 10.14 -5.75 0.20
C VAL A 167 11.29 -4.93 0.80
N LEU A 168 12.41 -5.57 1.15
CA LEU A 168 13.58 -4.93 1.77
C LEU A 168 14.74 -4.66 0.79
N ASP A 169 14.55 -4.79 -0.53
CA ASP A 169 15.59 -4.56 -1.55
C ASP A 169 15.87 -3.06 -1.83
N PHE A 170 15.94 -2.22 -0.79
CA PHE A 170 16.13 -0.77 -0.95
C PHE A 170 17.40 -0.39 -1.72
N HIS A 171 18.45 -1.23 -1.66
CA HIS A 171 19.69 -1.05 -2.42
C HIS A 171 19.49 -1.06 -3.96
N ARG A 172 18.40 -1.66 -4.45
CA ARG A 172 18.04 -1.73 -5.88
C ARG A 172 17.16 -0.56 -6.33
N GLY A 173 16.91 0.43 -5.47
CA GLY A 173 15.94 1.50 -5.70
C GLY A 173 16.01 2.17 -7.08
N ARG A 174 17.21 2.50 -7.57
CA ARG A 174 17.39 3.09 -8.92
C ARG A 174 16.83 2.20 -10.04
N SER A 175 17.11 0.90 -9.98
CA SER A 175 16.63 -0.06 -10.99
C SER A 175 15.11 -0.26 -10.90
N ILE A 176 14.54 -0.28 -9.68
CA ILE A 176 13.10 -0.41 -9.45
C ILE A 176 12.35 0.82 -9.97
N ILE A 177 12.90 2.02 -9.76
CA ILE A 177 12.33 3.27 -10.29
C ILE A 177 12.26 3.23 -11.82
N GLU A 178 13.28 2.68 -12.48
CA GLU A 178 13.29 2.59 -13.95
C GLU A 178 12.23 1.62 -14.48
N VAL A 179 12.04 0.49 -13.80
CA VAL A 179 10.95 -0.46 -14.13
C VAL A 179 9.59 0.22 -14.01
N GLY A 180 9.35 0.97 -12.92
CA GLY A 180 8.12 1.73 -12.72
C GLY A 180 7.92 2.81 -13.78
N ARG A 181 9.00 3.52 -14.15
CA ARG A 181 8.99 4.53 -15.21
C ARG A 181 8.60 3.93 -16.56
N ALA A 182 9.20 2.81 -16.93
CA ALA A 182 8.89 2.12 -18.18
C ALA A 182 7.41 1.68 -18.22
N ALA A 183 6.90 1.07 -17.14
CA ALA A 183 5.51 0.65 -17.04
C ALA A 183 4.53 1.84 -17.16
N ALA A 184 4.82 2.95 -16.47
CA ALA A 184 4.01 4.16 -16.58
C ALA A 184 4.05 4.77 -17.99
N GLN A 185 5.23 4.80 -18.64
CA GLN A 185 5.39 5.28 -20.01
C GLN A 185 4.55 4.47 -21.01
N SER A 186 4.49 3.15 -20.85
CA SER A 186 3.65 2.29 -21.69
C SER A 186 2.15 2.58 -21.55
N ALA A 187 1.71 3.08 -20.40
CA ALA A 187 0.31 3.46 -20.16
C ALA A 187 -0.05 4.87 -20.65
N VAL A 188 0.93 5.73 -20.94
CA VAL A 188 0.70 7.13 -21.36
C VAL A 188 -0.27 7.28 -22.55
N PRO A 189 -0.20 6.47 -23.62
CA PRO A 189 -1.12 6.61 -24.74
C PRO A 189 -2.59 6.41 -24.33
N GLU A 190 -2.86 5.43 -23.49
CA GLU A 190 -4.21 5.13 -22.98
C GLU A 190 -4.69 6.22 -22.02
N LEU A 191 -3.82 6.68 -21.11
CA LEU A 191 -4.14 7.79 -20.20
C LEU A 191 -4.50 9.06 -20.95
N LYS A 192 -3.73 9.40 -22.00
CA LYS A 192 -4.04 10.55 -22.87
C LYS A 192 -5.39 10.41 -23.57
N ARG A 193 -5.74 9.19 -24.01
CA ARG A 193 -7.05 8.90 -24.62
C ARG A 193 -8.18 9.13 -23.61
N LEU A 194 -8.05 8.60 -22.40
CA LEU A 194 -9.07 8.77 -21.35
C LEU A 194 -9.27 10.23 -20.94
N ILE A 195 -8.18 10.98 -20.76
CA ILE A 195 -8.25 12.42 -20.44
C ILE A 195 -8.98 13.16 -21.57
N TYR A 196 -8.64 12.89 -22.83
CA TYR A 196 -9.30 13.51 -23.98
C TYR A 196 -10.80 13.17 -24.06
N GLU A 197 -11.17 11.92 -23.81
CA GLU A 197 -12.58 11.48 -23.78
C GLU A 197 -13.35 12.15 -22.64
N PHE A 198 -12.73 12.28 -21.46
CA PHE A 198 -13.31 12.94 -20.30
C PHE A 198 -13.54 14.45 -20.53
N ASP A 199 -12.54 15.17 -21.04
CA ASP A 199 -12.64 16.60 -21.35
C ASP A 199 -13.77 16.88 -22.35
N LYS A 200 -13.93 16.01 -23.35
CA LYS A 200 -15.00 16.11 -24.35
C LYS A 200 -16.39 15.89 -23.75
N GLN A 201 -16.51 15.01 -22.77
CA GLN A 201 -17.78 14.74 -22.06
C GLN A 201 -18.10 15.83 -21.03
N GLY A 202 -17.09 16.42 -20.39
CA GLY A 202 -17.21 17.54 -19.45
C GLY A 202 -17.68 18.84 -20.11
N ALA A 203 -17.34 19.08 -21.38
CA ALA A 203 -17.79 20.23 -22.16
C ALA A 203 -19.32 20.32 -22.39
N GLY A 204 -20.10 19.32 -21.94
CA GLY A 204 -21.56 19.27 -22.03
C GLY A 204 -22.32 19.24 -20.69
N ARG A 205 -21.65 19.28 -19.53
CA ARG A 205 -22.32 19.34 -18.22
C ARG A 205 -22.48 20.82 -17.80
N PRO A 206 -23.72 21.32 -17.54
CA PRO A 206 -23.87 22.65 -16.95
C PRO A 206 -23.27 22.66 -15.54
N ALA A 207 -22.64 23.79 -15.19
CA ALA A 207 -22.02 24.06 -13.90
C ALA A 207 -23.02 24.00 -12.73
#